data_AF-B5DQL5-F1
#
_entry.id   AF-B5DQL5-F1
#
_cell.length_a   1.000
_cell.length_b   1.000
_cell.length_c   1.000
_cell.angle_alpha   90.00
_cell.angle_beta   90.00
_cell.angle_gamma   90.00
#
_symmetry.space_group_name_H-M   'P 1'
#
loop_
_entity.id
_entity.type
_entity.pdbx_description
1 polymer ?
#
loop_
_entity_poly.entity_id
_entity_poly.type
_entity_poly.pdbx_seq_one_letter_code
_entity_poly.pdbx_strand_id
1 'polypeptide(L)'
;MPIYIIFPLIAVSGAVGFLIGALAQQDISYRKLNNTMVSDAYVYQSRRKIFKSLSFLGITSPAPAAVQPTQNSVSTMSGSTFAGSETESSEIELSPDTGSMSLFEQFILWSRSQVNHVIMFMTFSIGAEQPQYKEISHVASIMKYGFPGMDEIHVYKNFVVSYDRRNRIAHWVCEHLKGECLTYRDPQTLEKPNEYIPDASIPTMFSANMRDFRNSEWVGGHMASPQNYKCDIAMFTEAYKFPNIVPISRALKNNVWLRLEHYVRELALKSGSVYVYTGPMFMPQRITFRNWAIRHHVMGMNTVAVPTHFFKVIISEHKQNDDLPFVEGYVVPNAEVDAETDLRSFLADVRDIEHFAGLKFFDGDQRKRLDFTSSDSSLDIEYVN
;
A
#
# COMPACT_ATOMS: atom_id res chain seq x y z
N MET A 1 62.06 -6.82 9.14
CA MET A 1 61.07 -7.88 9.42
C MET A 1 61.17 -8.94 8.35
N PRO A 2 61.09 -10.23 8.69
CA PRO A 2 61.18 -11.29 7.71
C PRO A 2 59.97 -11.29 6.76
N ILE A 3 60.23 -11.62 5.49
CA ILE A 3 59.26 -11.57 4.37
C ILE A 3 58.00 -12.40 4.65
N TYR A 4 58.12 -13.49 5.40
CA TYR A 4 57.00 -14.36 5.78
C TYR A 4 56.01 -13.75 6.78
N ILE A 5 56.35 -12.63 7.44
CA ILE A 5 55.43 -11.89 8.34
C ILE A 5 54.69 -10.79 7.58
N ILE A 6 55.32 -10.22 6.54
CA ILE A 6 54.80 -9.03 5.85
C ILE A 6 53.57 -9.39 4.99
N PHE A 7 53.64 -10.47 4.22
CA PHE A 7 52.52 -10.91 3.37
C PHE A 7 51.23 -11.26 4.11
N PRO A 8 51.23 -12.05 5.21
CA PRO A 8 50.00 -12.33 5.95
C PRO A 8 49.43 -11.08 6.64
N LEU A 9 50.28 -10.14 7.08
CA LEU A 9 49.80 -8.89 7.70
C LEU A 9 49.06 -8.00 6.70
N ILE A 10 49.53 -7.96 5.44
CA ILE A 10 48.87 -7.26 4.33
C ILE A 10 47.56 -7.96 3.95
N ALA A 11 47.53 -9.30 3.94
CA ALA A 11 46.32 -10.04 3.64
C ALA A 11 45.23 -9.84 4.70
N VAL A 12 45.61 -9.83 5.99
CA VAL A 12 44.68 -9.57 7.10
C VAL A 12 44.17 -8.13 7.06
N SER A 13 45.05 -7.14 6.82
CA SER A 13 44.61 -5.75 6.72
C SER A 13 43.68 -5.51 5.52
N GLY A 14 43.94 -6.17 4.38
CA GLY A 14 43.06 -6.16 3.21
C GLY A 14 41.68 -6.79 3.50
N ALA A 15 41.65 -7.95 4.16
CA ALA A 15 40.39 -8.62 4.53
C ALA A 15 39.57 -7.82 5.54
N VAL A 16 40.22 -7.22 6.54
CA VAL A 16 39.58 -6.34 7.52
C VAL A 16 39.04 -5.07 6.84
N GLY A 17 39.83 -4.46 5.95
CA GLY A 17 39.39 -3.31 5.16
C GLY A 17 38.17 -3.62 4.28
N PHE A 18 38.15 -4.80 3.65
CA PHE A 18 37.01 -5.25 2.85
C PHE A 18 35.76 -5.48 3.70
N LEU A 19 35.89 -6.11 4.88
CA LEU A 19 34.77 -6.32 5.81
C LEU A 19 34.20 -4.99 6.33
N ILE A 20 35.07 -4.05 6.71
CA ILE A 20 34.64 -2.71 7.14
C ILE A 20 33.94 -1.98 5.99
N GLY A 21 34.48 -2.06 4.77
CA GLY A 21 33.87 -1.48 3.58
C GLY A 21 32.49 -2.07 3.27
N ALA A 22 32.34 -3.39 3.38
CA ALA A 22 31.05 -4.07 3.18
C ALA A 22 30.02 -3.66 4.23
N LEU A 23 30.42 -3.55 5.51
CA LEU A 23 29.54 -3.08 6.59
C LEU A 23 29.13 -1.62 6.40
N ALA A 24 30.04 -0.76 5.98
CA ALA A 24 29.74 0.65 5.68
C ALA A 24 28.78 0.77 4.48
N GLN A 25 28.98 -0.02 3.42
CA GLN A 25 28.10 -0.06 2.26
C GLN A 25 26.69 -0.56 2.63
N GLN A 26 26.61 -1.53 3.53
CA GLN A 26 25.34 -2.04 4.05
C GLN A 26 24.61 -0.99 4.91
N ASP A 27 25.30 -0.25 5.79
CA ASP A 27 24.70 0.81 6.60
C ASP A 27 24.19 1.98 5.74
N ILE A 28 24.95 2.40 4.73
CA ILE A 28 24.51 3.43 3.77
C ILE A 28 23.26 2.97 3.00
N SER A 29 23.25 1.71 2.55
CA SER A 29 22.09 1.11 1.87
C SER A 29 20.86 1.07 2.79
N TYR A 30 21.06 0.70 4.05
CA TYR A 30 20.00 0.67 5.07
C TYR A 30 19.38 2.06 5.28
N ARG A 31 20.20 3.10 5.51
CA ARG A 31 19.71 4.47 5.72
C ARG A 31 18.98 5.02 4.50
N LYS A 32 19.48 4.74 3.29
CA LYS A 32 18.85 5.15 2.04
C LYS A 32 17.49 4.48 1.88
N LEU A 33 17.40 3.16 2.11
CA LEU A 33 16.14 2.43 2.02
C LEU A 33 15.14 2.91 3.08
N ASN A 34 15.59 3.16 4.31
CA ASN A 34 14.75 3.69 5.39
C ASN A 34 14.16 5.06 5.01
N ASN A 35 14.98 5.98 4.51
CA ASN A 35 14.52 7.29 4.07
C ASN A 35 13.51 7.19 2.92
N THR A 36 13.74 6.30 1.95
CA THR A 36 12.79 6.05 0.86
C THR A 36 11.49 5.42 1.35
N MET A 37 11.56 4.51 2.33
CA MET A 37 10.39 3.87 2.94
C MET A 37 9.55 4.85 3.76
N VAL A 38 10.17 5.85 4.40
CA VAL A 38 9.46 6.91 5.12
C VAL A 38 8.78 7.89 4.15
N SER A 39 9.37 8.11 2.97
CA SER A 39 8.80 9.03 1.97
C SER A 39 7.76 8.39 1.04
N ASP A 40 7.76 7.06 0.89
CA ASP A 40 6.95 6.35 -0.11
C ASP A 40 6.26 5.11 0.48
N ALA A 41 4.94 5.19 0.60
CA ALA A 41 4.09 4.14 1.16
C ALA A 41 4.08 2.85 0.31
N TYR A 42 4.25 2.95 -1.01
CA TYR A 42 4.29 1.81 -1.92
C TYR A 42 5.61 1.03 -1.76
N VAL A 43 6.71 1.76 -1.61
CA VAL A 43 8.04 1.16 -1.35
C VAL A 43 8.08 0.51 0.03
N TYR A 44 7.45 1.12 1.04
CA TYR A 44 7.31 0.54 2.38
C TYR A 44 6.60 -0.82 2.33
N GLN A 45 5.43 -0.91 1.68
CA GLN A 45 4.65 -2.15 1.61
C GLN A 45 5.40 -3.27 0.88
N SER A 46 6.11 -2.92 -0.19
CA SER A 46 6.88 -3.87 -1.02
C SER A 46 8.16 -4.38 -0.35
N ARG A 47 8.80 -3.55 0.50
CA ARG A 47 10.15 -3.83 1.02
C ARG A 47 10.24 -4.02 2.54
N ARG A 48 9.14 -3.92 3.29
CA ARG A 48 9.11 -4.10 4.76
C ARG A 48 9.76 -5.41 5.25
N LYS A 49 9.63 -6.50 4.49
CA LYS A 49 10.19 -7.81 4.85
C LYS A 49 11.72 -7.86 4.69
N ILE A 50 12.23 -7.21 3.66
CA ILE A 50 13.67 -7.11 3.37
C ILE A 50 14.35 -6.13 4.34
N PHE A 51 13.66 -5.06 4.72
CA PHE A 51 14.17 -4.07 5.65
C PHE A 51 14.47 -4.66 7.04
N LYS A 52 13.58 -5.51 7.56
CA LYS A 52 13.77 -6.22 8.84
C LYS A 52 14.98 -7.16 8.84
N SER A 53 15.35 -7.71 7.68
CA SER A 53 16.55 -8.54 7.52
C SER A 53 17.86 -7.77 7.34
N LEU A 54 17.79 -6.47 7.03
CA LEU A 54 18.97 -5.63 6.81
C LEU A 54 19.48 -4.93 8.08
N SER A 55 18.73 -4.98 9.20
CA SER A 55 19.18 -4.45 10.49
C SER A 55 20.23 -5.37 11.10
N PHE A 56 21.49 -5.17 10.73
CA PHE A 56 22.61 -6.00 11.15
C PHE A 56 22.99 -5.82 12.64
N LEU A 57 22.53 -4.72 13.26
CA LEU A 57 22.66 -4.48 14.69
C LEU A 57 21.28 -4.11 15.21
N GLY A 58 20.66 -5.03 15.95
CA GLY A 58 19.30 -4.91 16.49
C GLY A 58 19.11 -3.82 17.55
N ILE A 59 19.49 -2.58 17.25
CA ILE A 59 19.09 -1.42 18.04
C ILE A 59 17.70 -1.01 17.55
N THR A 60 16.69 -1.66 18.12
CA THR A 60 15.35 -1.09 18.13
C THR A 60 15.36 0.06 19.14
N SER A 61 15.18 1.30 18.68
CA SER A 61 14.78 2.35 19.62
C SER A 61 13.40 1.98 20.17
N PRO A 62 13.20 1.98 21.49
CA PRO A 62 11.86 1.79 22.03
C PRO A 62 11.00 2.97 21.58
N ALA A 63 9.85 2.66 20.99
CA ALA A 63 8.79 3.63 20.79
C ALA A 63 8.40 4.23 22.17
N PRO A 64 8.05 5.52 22.25
CA PRO A 64 7.66 6.13 23.52
C PRO A 64 6.45 5.40 24.11
N ALA A 65 6.61 5.01 25.38
CA ALA A 65 5.68 4.16 26.11
C ALA A 65 4.29 4.79 26.24
N ALA A 66 3.27 4.07 25.75
CA ALA A 66 1.89 4.32 26.11
C ALA A 66 1.67 3.90 27.58
N VAL A 67 1.16 4.83 28.38
CA VAL A 67 0.74 4.62 29.76
C VAL A 67 -0.42 3.62 29.79
N GLN A 68 -0.29 2.54 30.55
CA GLN A 68 -1.41 1.66 30.93
C GLN A 68 -1.63 1.71 32.46
N PRO A 69 -2.89 1.58 32.92
CA PRO A 69 -3.28 1.85 34.29
C PRO A 69 -2.98 0.68 35.23
N THR A 70 -2.64 1.02 36.46
CA THR A 70 -2.39 0.12 37.58
C THR A 70 -3.65 -0.62 38.03
N GLN A 71 -3.58 -1.94 38.13
CA GLN A 71 -4.47 -2.73 38.98
C GLN A 71 -3.67 -3.49 40.04
N ASN A 72 -4.21 -3.43 41.25
CA ASN A 72 -3.60 -3.84 42.51
C ASN A 72 -3.55 -5.36 42.71
N SER A 73 -2.58 -5.73 43.55
CA SER A 73 -2.23 -7.04 44.08
C SER A 73 -3.34 -7.79 44.83
N VAL A 74 -3.37 -9.12 44.65
CA VAL A 74 -3.70 -10.08 45.73
C VAL A 74 -2.80 -11.32 45.61
N SER A 75 -2.28 -11.74 46.75
CA SER A 75 -1.36 -12.83 47.09
C SER A 75 -1.98 -14.23 47.04
N THR A 76 -1.17 -15.28 46.82
CA THR A 76 -1.27 -16.59 47.54
C THR A 76 0.05 -17.38 47.42
N MET A 77 0.54 -17.91 48.55
CA MET A 77 1.70 -18.79 48.71
C MET A 77 1.36 -20.28 48.50
N SER A 78 2.33 -21.07 48.02
CA SER A 78 2.67 -22.47 48.39
C SER A 78 3.66 -23.00 47.33
N GLY A 79 4.74 -23.75 47.56
CA GLY A 79 5.24 -24.51 48.70
C GLY A 79 6.02 -25.74 48.14
N SER A 80 7.19 -26.01 48.71
CA SER A 80 7.98 -27.28 48.73
C SER A 80 8.81 -27.71 47.50
N THR A 81 9.87 -28.53 47.58
CA THR A 81 11.08 -28.78 48.42
C THR A 81 11.86 -29.93 47.70
N PHE A 82 13.14 -30.15 48.05
CA PHE A 82 14.02 -31.32 47.85
C PHE A 82 14.82 -31.40 46.53
N ALA A 83 16.16 -31.25 46.48
CA ALA A 83 17.32 -31.79 47.22
C ALA A 83 17.83 -33.15 46.73
N GLY A 84 19.14 -33.22 46.46
CA GLY A 84 19.88 -34.43 46.14
C GLY A 84 21.34 -34.12 45.74
N SER A 85 22.24 -34.15 46.73
CA SER A 85 23.70 -34.19 46.56
C SER A 85 24.18 -35.64 46.56
N GLU A 86 25.26 -35.96 45.86
CA GLU A 86 26.17 -37.06 46.26
C GLU A 86 27.58 -36.82 45.69
N THR A 87 28.57 -37.25 46.47
CA THR A 87 30.00 -36.94 46.38
C THR A 87 30.83 -38.23 46.29
N GLU A 88 32.10 -38.10 45.86
CA GLU A 88 33.26 -39.04 45.99
C GLU A 88 33.29 -40.29 45.06
N SER A 89 34.42 -40.77 44.53
CA SER A 89 35.85 -40.39 44.60
C SER A 89 36.69 -41.14 43.54
N SER A 90 37.72 -40.45 43.01
CA SER A 90 39.07 -40.87 42.54
C SER A 90 39.34 -42.19 41.79
N GLU A 91 39.98 -42.07 40.63
CA GLU A 91 41.14 -42.90 40.21
C GLU A 91 42.08 -42.05 39.33
N ILE A 92 43.39 -42.15 39.60
CA ILE A 92 44.50 -41.48 38.90
C ILE A 92 45.22 -42.55 38.06
N GLU A 93 45.47 -42.30 36.77
CA GLU A 93 46.71 -42.74 36.12
C GLU A 93 47.04 -41.99 34.82
N LEU A 94 48.27 -41.46 34.82
CA LEU A 94 49.23 -41.24 33.72
C LEU A 94 48.87 -40.39 32.48
N SER A 95 49.48 -39.20 32.43
CA SER A 95 49.74 -38.38 31.23
C SER A 95 50.86 -38.96 30.35
N PRO A 96 50.84 -38.66 29.04
CA PRO A 96 52.04 -38.07 28.44
C PRO A 96 51.73 -36.79 27.64
N ASP A 97 52.58 -35.81 27.89
CA ASP A 97 52.98 -34.66 27.07
C ASP A 97 51.96 -33.97 26.17
N THR A 98 51.53 -32.82 26.67
CA THR A 98 51.13 -31.65 25.92
C THR A 98 52.18 -31.25 24.87
N GLY A 99 51.94 -31.64 23.61
CA GLY A 99 52.44 -30.88 22.47
C GLY A 99 51.69 -29.56 22.41
N SER A 100 52.27 -28.49 22.94
CA SER A 100 51.70 -27.15 22.94
C SER A 100 51.47 -26.68 21.50
N MET A 101 50.22 -26.76 21.02
CA MET A 101 49.86 -26.09 19.77
C MET A 101 50.15 -24.60 19.94
N SER A 102 50.95 -24.05 19.03
CA SER A 102 51.28 -22.63 19.02
C SER A 102 49.98 -21.81 18.99
N LEU A 103 49.95 -20.67 19.69
CA LEU A 103 48.86 -19.68 19.57
C LEU A 103 48.53 -19.35 18.11
N PHE A 104 49.53 -19.43 17.22
CA PHE A 104 49.35 -19.26 15.79
C PHE A 104 48.61 -20.44 15.14
N GLU A 105 48.84 -21.68 15.57
CA GLU A 105 48.05 -22.84 15.09
C GLU A 105 46.63 -22.85 15.66
N GLN A 106 46.45 -22.43 16.93
CA GLN A 106 45.13 -22.20 17.50
C GLN A 106 44.40 -21.08 16.77
N PHE A 107 45.10 -20.01 16.38
CA PHE A 107 44.55 -18.93 15.57
C PHE A 107 44.29 -19.36 14.12
N ILE A 108 45.10 -20.24 13.54
CA ILE A 108 44.87 -20.80 12.19
C ILE A 108 43.71 -21.79 12.20
N LEU A 109 43.53 -22.59 13.26
CA LEU A 109 42.37 -23.47 13.42
C LEU A 109 41.09 -22.68 13.76
N TRP A 110 41.20 -21.67 14.61
CA TRP A 110 40.11 -20.74 14.92
C TRP A 110 39.75 -19.90 13.70
N SER A 111 40.71 -19.40 12.93
CA SER A 111 40.45 -18.67 11.67
C SER A 111 39.98 -19.60 10.57
N ARG A 112 40.39 -20.87 10.49
CA ARG A 112 39.78 -21.86 9.58
C ARG A 112 38.36 -22.23 10.01
N SER A 113 38.07 -22.25 11.31
CA SER A 113 36.72 -22.45 11.86
C SER A 113 35.83 -21.22 11.63
N GLN A 114 36.38 -20.01 11.81
CA GLN A 114 35.70 -18.75 11.57
C GLN A 114 35.58 -18.43 10.07
N VAL A 115 36.56 -18.78 9.26
CA VAL A 115 36.49 -18.73 7.78
C VAL A 115 35.58 -19.84 7.28
N ASN A 116 35.49 -21.02 7.91
CA ASN A 116 34.41 -21.97 7.61
C ASN A 116 33.05 -21.44 8.06
N HIS A 117 32.94 -20.67 9.14
CA HIS A 117 31.68 -20.02 9.54
C HIS A 117 31.32 -18.87 8.61
N VAL A 118 32.29 -18.07 8.16
CA VAL A 118 32.10 -16.93 7.25
C VAL A 118 31.94 -17.40 5.80
N ILE A 119 32.67 -18.43 5.37
CA ILE A 119 32.41 -19.13 4.09
C ILE A 119 31.08 -19.84 4.19
N MET A 120 30.71 -20.51 5.30
CA MET A 120 29.35 -21.03 5.47
C MET A 120 28.35 -19.89 5.38
N PHE A 121 28.52 -18.72 5.99
CA PHE A 121 27.56 -17.60 5.85
C PHE A 121 27.57 -16.90 4.48
N MET A 122 28.71 -16.83 3.79
CA MET A 122 28.85 -16.23 2.46
C MET A 122 28.47 -17.19 1.34
N THR A 123 28.63 -18.50 1.54
CA THR A 123 28.11 -19.57 0.67
C THR A 123 26.68 -19.98 1.04
N PHE A 124 26.20 -19.69 2.26
CA PHE A 124 24.79 -19.79 2.70
C PHE A 124 23.95 -18.55 2.34
N SER A 125 24.41 -17.71 1.41
CA SER A 125 23.44 -17.03 0.54
C SER A 125 22.85 -17.98 -0.52
N ILE A 126 23.31 -19.24 -0.59
CA ILE A 126 22.54 -20.36 -1.12
C ILE A 126 21.85 -21.03 0.06
N GLY A 127 20.56 -20.74 0.19
CA GLY A 127 19.57 -21.30 1.11
C GLY A 127 20.05 -22.29 2.17
N ALA A 128 20.06 -21.85 3.43
CA ALA A 128 19.55 -22.72 4.48
C ALA A 128 18.16 -23.17 4.04
N GLU A 129 17.98 -24.47 3.78
CA GLU A 129 16.69 -25.10 3.52
C GLU A 129 15.79 -24.93 4.75
N GLN A 130 15.15 -23.77 4.82
CA GLN A 130 13.87 -23.58 5.45
C GLN A 130 12.83 -24.31 4.58
N PRO A 131 11.77 -24.90 5.15
CA PRO A 131 10.74 -25.63 4.39
C PRO A 131 10.05 -24.79 3.29
N GLN A 132 10.28 -23.48 3.27
CA GLN A 132 9.78 -22.50 2.31
C GLN A 132 10.39 -22.60 0.89
N TYR A 133 11.59 -23.15 0.71
CA TYR A 133 12.22 -23.22 -0.63
C TYR A 133 11.58 -24.28 -1.55
N LYS A 134 10.98 -25.33 -0.95
CA LYS A 134 10.25 -26.38 -1.69
C LYS A 134 8.90 -25.88 -2.21
N GLU A 135 8.29 -24.90 -1.54
CA GLU A 135 7.04 -24.26 -1.96
C GLU A 135 7.24 -23.33 -3.17
N ILE A 136 8.33 -22.57 -3.22
CA ILE A 136 8.55 -21.56 -4.27
C ILE A 136 9.03 -22.18 -5.59
N SER A 137 9.81 -23.27 -5.54
CA SER A 137 10.21 -24.01 -6.76
C SER A 137 9.01 -24.59 -7.50
N HIS A 138 7.96 -24.99 -6.76
CA HIS A 138 6.69 -25.43 -7.31
C HIS A 138 5.91 -24.27 -7.94
N VAL A 139 5.91 -23.07 -7.33
CA VAL A 139 5.28 -21.89 -7.96
C VAL A 139 5.98 -21.51 -9.27
N ALA A 140 7.31 -21.55 -9.31
CA ALA A 140 8.05 -21.28 -10.53
C ALA A 140 7.78 -22.30 -11.65
N SER A 141 7.54 -23.58 -11.30
CA SER A 141 7.15 -24.60 -12.28
C SER A 141 5.70 -24.45 -12.74
N ILE A 142 4.78 -24.08 -11.83
CA ILE A 142 3.37 -23.80 -12.17
C ILE A 142 3.26 -22.54 -13.04
N MET A 143 3.94 -21.47 -12.65
CA MET A 143 3.89 -20.16 -13.30
C MET A 143 4.98 -19.99 -14.36
N LYS A 144 5.45 -21.10 -14.95
CA LYS A 144 6.52 -21.12 -15.97
C LYS A 144 6.27 -20.14 -17.13
N TYR A 145 5.00 -19.95 -17.49
CA TYR A 145 4.57 -19.06 -18.57
C TYR A 145 4.04 -17.69 -18.09
N GLY A 146 4.28 -17.36 -16.82
CA GLY A 146 3.86 -16.11 -16.19
C GLY A 146 2.43 -16.12 -15.66
N PHE A 147 2.10 -15.07 -14.90
CA PHE A 147 0.76 -14.85 -14.36
C PHE A 147 -0.17 -14.32 -15.44
N PRO A 148 -1.35 -14.96 -15.69
CA PRO A 148 -2.29 -14.52 -16.72
C PRO A 148 -2.84 -13.11 -16.53
N GLY A 149 -2.86 -12.61 -15.29
CA GLY A 149 -3.27 -11.26 -14.96
C GLY A 149 -3.01 -10.94 -13.49
N MET A 150 -2.78 -9.67 -13.23
CA MET A 150 -2.84 -9.03 -11.93
C MET A 150 -3.46 -7.64 -12.14
N ASP A 151 -4.04 -7.06 -11.09
CA ASP A 151 -4.56 -5.70 -11.18
C ASP A 151 -3.42 -4.73 -11.48
N GLU A 152 -3.56 -3.91 -12.52
CA GLU A 152 -2.53 -2.98 -12.95
C GLU A 152 -2.71 -1.63 -12.26
N ILE A 153 -1.67 -1.18 -11.55
CA ILE A 153 -1.63 0.14 -10.91
C ILE A 153 -0.90 1.12 -11.84
N HIS A 154 -1.59 2.18 -12.21
CA HIS A 154 -1.08 3.29 -13.00
C HIS A 154 -0.97 4.53 -12.11
N VAL A 155 0.22 5.12 -12.05
CA VAL A 155 0.50 6.31 -11.23
C VAL A 155 0.59 7.52 -12.15
N TYR A 156 -0.32 8.45 -11.94
CA TYR A 156 -0.36 9.75 -12.61
C TYR A 156 0.12 10.84 -11.64
N LYS A 157 0.20 12.09 -12.09
CA LYS A 157 0.75 13.19 -11.28
C LYS A 157 0.00 13.39 -9.96
N ASN A 158 -1.34 13.35 -9.99
CA ASN A 158 -2.17 13.71 -8.83
C ASN A 158 -3.22 12.66 -8.46
N PHE A 159 -3.23 11.53 -9.16
CA PHE A 159 -4.10 10.41 -8.83
C PHE A 159 -3.45 9.08 -9.20
N VAL A 160 -3.92 8.01 -8.58
CA VAL A 160 -3.50 6.64 -8.84
C VAL A 160 -4.72 5.86 -9.28
N VAL A 161 -4.57 5.03 -10.31
CA VAL A 161 -5.66 4.20 -10.86
C VAL A 161 -5.29 2.73 -10.75
N SER A 162 -6.24 1.92 -10.30
CA SER A 162 -6.23 0.48 -10.58
C SER A 162 -7.11 0.21 -11.79
N TYR A 163 -6.57 -0.39 -12.85
CA TYR A 163 -7.24 -0.50 -14.14
C TYR A 163 -7.76 -1.91 -14.46
N ASP A 164 -9.05 -1.99 -14.85
CA ASP A 164 -9.71 -3.24 -15.22
C ASP A 164 -9.58 -3.44 -16.74
N ARG A 165 -8.68 -4.32 -17.16
CA ARG A 165 -8.47 -4.63 -18.59
C ARG A 165 -9.67 -5.31 -19.24
N ARG A 166 -10.48 -6.05 -18.47
CA ARG A 166 -11.66 -6.76 -18.99
C ARG A 166 -12.80 -5.78 -19.25
N ASN A 167 -13.07 -4.90 -18.30
CA ASN A 167 -14.16 -3.93 -18.38
C ASN A 167 -13.74 -2.61 -19.06
N ARG A 168 -12.43 -2.40 -19.22
CA ARG A 168 -11.79 -1.24 -19.89
C ARG A 168 -12.08 0.09 -19.18
N ILE A 169 -12.22 0.01 -17.87
CA ILE A 169 -12.53 1.11 -16.95
C ILE A 169 -11.67 0.95 -15.69
N ALA A 170 -11.61 1.95 -14.81
CA ALA A 170 -10.95 1.80 -13.52
C ALA A 170 -11.70 0.82 -12.59
N HIS A 171 -10.97 0.06 -11.76
CA HIS A 171 -11.53 -0.52 -10.53
C HIS A 171 -11.79 0.59 -9.51
N TRP A 172 -10.78 1.45 -9.33
CA TRP A 172 -10.81 2.60 -8.45
C TRP A 172 -9.76 3.62 -8.88
N VAL A 173 -10.00 4.86 -8.50
CA VAL A 173 -9.08 5.99 -8.62
C VAL A 173 -8.94 6.63 -7.25
N CYS A 174 -7.70 6.84 -6.80
CA CYS A 174 -7.38 7.52 -5.56
C CYS A 174 -6.76 8.87 -5.86
N GLU A 175 -7.29 9.94 -5.29
CA GLU A 175 -6.74 11.30 -5.40
C GLU A 175 -6.52 11.91 -4.00
N HIS A 176 -5.48 12.74 -3.88
CA HIS A 176 -5.22 13.54 -2.69
C HIS A 176 -5.43 15.02 -3.01
N LEU A 177 -6.42 15.62 -2.38
CA LEU A 177 -6.78 17.01 -2.58
C LEU A 177 -6.20 17.87 -1.47
N LYS A 178 -5.48 18.91 -1.89
CA LYS A 178 -4.94 19.98 -1.04
C LYS A 178 -5.53 21.30 -1.50
N GLY A 179 -5.86 22.18 -0.55
CA GLY A 179 -6.53 23.45 -0.82
C GLY A 179 -5.79 24.37 -1.82
N GLU A 180 -4.46 24.29 -1.89
CA GLU A 180 -3.62 25.16 -2.75
C GLU A 180 -4.00 25.11 -4.24
N CYS A 181 -4.21 23.90 -4.79
CA CYS A 181 -4.60 23.73 -6.20
C CYS A 181 -6.07 24.07 -6.45
N LEU A 182 -6.89 24.14 -5.41
CA LEU A 182 -8.31 24.47 -5.48
C LEU A 182 -8.56 25.98 -5.44
N THR A 183 -7.64 26.77 -4.87
CA THR A 183 -7.78 28.24 -4.82
C THR A 183 -7.26 28.94 -6.07
N TYR A 184 -6.20 28.40 -6.68
CA TYR A 184 -5.61 28.96 -7.90
C TYR A 184 -6.14 28.25 -9.16
N ARG A 185 -6.26 28.98 -10.28
CA ARG A 185 -6.59 28.41 -11.59
C ARG A 185 -5.59 28.92 -12.63
N ASP A 186 -4.97 27.99 -13.34
CA ASP A 186 -4.19 28.28 -14.54
C ASP A 186 -5.16 28.64 -15.68
N PRO A 187 -5.03 29.80 -16.34
CA PRO A 187 -5.87 30.20 -17.47
C PRO A 187 -5.95 29.16 -18.60
N GLN A 188 -4.90 28.36 -18.83
CA GLN A 188 -4.89 27.32 -19.86
C GLN A 188 -5.93 26.21 -19.60
N THR A 189 -6.28 25.98 -18.33
CA THR A 189 -7.28 24.96 -17.95
C THR A 189 -8.73 25.37 -18.24
N LEU A 190 -8.94 26.61 -18.70
CA LEU A 190 -10.24 27.07 -19.22
C LEU A 190 -10.57 26.38 -20.56
N GLU A 191 -9.54 26.09 -21.36
CA GLU A 191 -9.68 25.38 -22.64
C GLU A 191 -9.67 23.87 -22.39
N LYS A 192 -10.87 23.29 -22.32
CA LYS A 192 -11.02 21.84 -22.11
C LYS A 192 -10.62 21.08 -23.38
N PRO A 193 -9.90 19.94 -23.27
CA PRO A 193 -9.68 19.04 -24.38
C PRO A 193 -11.00 18.61 -25.03
N ASN A 194 -11.03 18.63 -26.37
CA ASN A 194 -12.20 18.22 -27.15
C ASN A 194 -12.43 16.69 -27.13
N GLU A 195 -11.36 15.92 -26.92
CA GLU A 195 -11.39 14.46 -26.91
C GLU A 195 -10.61 13.91 -25.69
N TYR A 196 -11.00 12.71 -25.25
CA TYR A 196 -10.26 11.92 -24.27
C TYR A 196 -8.99 11.35 -24.88
N ILE A 197 -7.97 11.18 -24.03
CA ILE A 197 -6.61 10.88 -24.47
C ILE A 197 -6.32 9.39 -24.23
N PRO A 198 -5.82 8.63 -25.22
CA PRO A 198 -5.36 7.27 -25.00
C PRO A 198 -4.10 7.24 -24.13
N ASP A 199 -4.00 6.24 -23.25
CA ASP A 199 -2.79 6.00 -22.48
C ASP A 199 -1.90 4.98 -23.20
N ALA A 200 -0.69 5.38 -23.56
CA ALA A 200 0.26 4.52 -24.26
C ALA A 200 0.80 3.37 -23.39
N SER A 201 0.66 3.46 -22.06
CA SER A 201 1.08 2.39 -21.13
C SER A 201 0.14 1.18 -21.16
N ILE A 202 -1.11 1.37 -21.60
CA ILE A 202 -2.11 0.30 -21.66
C ILE A 202 -2.22 -0.17 -23.12
N PRO A 203 -2.08 -1.48 -23.39
CA PRO A 203 -2.22 -1.98 -24.75
C PRO A 203 -3.60 -1.65 -25.32
N THR A 204 -3.65 -1.23 -26.58
CA THR A 204 -4.87 -0.74 -27.24
C THR A 204 -6.04 -1.73 -27.20
N MET A 205 -5.77 -3.04 -27.18
CA MET A 205 -6.80 -4.08 -27.06
C MET A 205 -7.54 -4.08 -25.71
N PHE A 206 -6.95 -3.50 -24.68
CA PHE A 206 -7.51 -3.37 -23.32
C PHE A 206 -7.92 -1.95 -22.98
N SER A 207 -7.75 -0.98 -23.88
CA SER A 207 -8.14 0.42 -23.67
C SER A 207 -9.45 0.72 -24.36
N ALA A 208 -10.27 1.56 -23.73
CA ALA A 208 -11.36 2.25 -24.42
C ALA A 208 -10.80 3.27 -25.42
N ASN A 209 -11.63 3.67 -26.40
CA ASN A 209 -11.31 4.79 -27.29
C ASN A 209 -12.55 5.66 -27.58
N MET A 210 -12.34 6.79 -28.25
CA MET A 210 -13.41 7.76 -28.50
C MET A 210 -14.55 7.18 -29.35
N ARG A 211 -14.28 6.20 -30.21
CA ARG A 211 -15.31 5.57 -31.04
C ARG A 211 -16.31 4.76 -30.22
N ASP A 212 -15.91 4.25 -29.05
CA ASP A 212 -16.82 3.53 -28.15
C ASP A 212 -17.87 4.45 -27.52
N PHE A 213 -17.56 5.74 -27.37
CA PHE A 213 -18.47 6.76 -26.84
C PHE A 213 -19.27 7.48 -27.93
N ARG A 214 -18.82 7.42 -29.18
CA ARG A 214 -19.57 8.01 -30.31
C ARG A 214 -20.89 7.26 -30.49
N ASN A 215 -21.99 8.00 -30.67
CA ASN A 215 -23.35 7.49 -30.84
C ASN A 215 -23.87 6.63 -29.67
N SER A 216 -23.25 6.72 -28.48
CA SER A 216 -23.82 6.13 -27.26
C SER A 216 -24.58 7.18 -26.46
N GLU A 217 -25.52 6.73 -25.63
CA GLU A 217 -26.22 7.61 -24.68
C GLU A 217 -25.36 7.96 -23.45
N TRP A 218 -24.23 7.28 -23.32
CA TRP A 218 -23.30 7.41 -22.20
C TRP A 218 -22.25 8.45 -22.49
N VAL A 219 -21.91 9.26 -21.49
CA VAL A 219 -20.82 10.24 -21.58
C VAL A 219 -19.65 9.77 -20.72
N GLY A 220 -18.45 10.26 -21.01
CA GLY A 220 -17.30 9.99 -20.14
C GLY A 220 -17.42 10.76 -18.82
N GLY A 221 -17.47 10.02 -17.72
CA GLY A 221 -17.36 10.50 -16.35
C GLY A 221 -15.93 10.35 -15.86
N HIS A 222 -15.38 11.43 -15.30
CA HIS A 222 -14.05 11.41 -14.72
C HIS A 222 -14.17 10.86 -13.29
N MET A 223 -13.35 9.87 -12.92
CA MET A 223 -13.30 9.39 -11.53
C MET A 223 -12.54 10.40 -10.66
N ALA A 224 -11.37 10.83 -11.12
CA ALA A 224 -10.66 12.01 -10.64
C ALA A 224 -11.02 13.22 -11.52
N SER A 225 -11.70 14.21 -10.95
CA SER A 225 -12.22 15.35 -11.72
C SER A 225 -11.09 16.28 -12.17
N PRO A 226 -11.03 16.70 -13.46
CA PRO A 226 -10.02 17.64 -13.93
C PRO A 226 -10.09 18.99 -13.19
N GLN A 227 -11.26 19.37 -12.66
CA GLN A 227 -11.41 20.60 -11.89
C GLN A 227 -10.64 20.59 -10.57
N ASN A 228 -10.27 19.43 -10.06
CA ASN A 228 -9.45 19.29 -8.87
C ASN A 228 -7.98 19.65 -9.14
N TYR A 229 -7.58 19.70 -10.42
CA TYR A 229 -6.21 19.97 -10.87
C TYR A 229 -6.11 21.23 -11.73
N LYS A 230 -7.05 22.17 -11.57
CA LYS A 230 -7.12 23.41 -12.37
C LYS A 230 -5.92 24.35 -12.20
N CYS A 231 -5.02 24.08 -11.26
CA CYS A 231 -3.82 24.88 -11.03
C CYS A 231 -2.67 24.57 -12.01
N ASP A 232 -2.71 23.44 -12.73
CA ASP A 232 -1.64 22.97 -13.62
C ASP A 232 -2.24 22.27 -14.84
N ILE A 233 -1.94 22.77 -16.04
CA ILE A 233 -2.45 22.22 -17.30
C ILE A 233 -2.08 20.76 -17.56
N ALA A 234 -0.90 20.31 -17.14
CA ALA A 234 -0.45 18.94 -17.35
C ALA A 234 -1.22 17.97 -16.44
N MET A 235 -1.44 18.33 -15.18
CA MET A 235 -2.28 17.55 -14.26
C MET A 235 -3.74 17.52 -14.74
N PHE A 236 -4.24 18.67 -15.18
CA PHE A 236 -5.59 18.81 -15.74
C PHE A 236 -5.79 17.92 -16.97
N THR A 237 -4.84 17.93 -17.90
CA THR A 237 -4.89 17.14 -19.14
C THR A 237 -4.78 15.64 -18.87
N GLU A 238 -3.99 15.25 -17.87
CA GLU A 238 -3.83 13.84 -17.50
C GLU A 238 -5.12 13.21 -16.98
N ALA A 239 -6.00 13.98 -16.33
CA ALA A 239 -7.32 13.52 -15.93
C ALA A 239 -8.22 13.14 -17.14
N TYR A 240 -7.95 13.64 -18.35
CA TYR A 240 -8.69 13.27 -19.57
C TYR A 240 -8.23 11.93 -20.18
N LYS A 241 -7.26 11.23 -19.58
CA LYS A 241 -6.83 9.92 -20.06
C LYS A 241 -7.92 8.85 -19.84
N PHE A 242 -8.12 7.99 -20.83
CA PHE A 242 -9.16 6.93 -20.79
C PHE A 242 -9.19 6.06 -19.53
N PRO A 243 -8.08 5.71 -18.86
CA PRO A 243 -8.12 4.93 -17.63
C PRO A 243 -8.91 5.60 -16.49
N ASN A 244 -9.04 6.93 -16.52
CA ASN A 244 -9.85 7.71 -15.59
C ASN A 244 -11.30 7.95 -16.07
N ILE A 245 -11.65 7.51 -17.29
CA ILE A 245 -12.95 7.78 -17.92
C ILE A 245 -13.83 6.54 -17.83
N VAL A 246 -14.99 6.69 -17.20
CA VAL A 246 -15.98 5.62 -17.07
C VAL A 246 -17.33 6.09 -17.62
N PRO A 247 -18.05 5.29 -18.41
CA PRO A 247 -19.38 5.67 -18.90
C PRO A 247 -20.37 5.97 -17.78
N ILE A 248 -20.85 7.20 -17.75
CA ILE A 248 -21.81 7.73 -16.79
C ILE A 248 -23.03 8.30 -17.52
N SER A 249 -24.22 8.23 -16.91
CA SER A 249 -25.41 8.86 -17.45
C SER A 249 -25.24 10.38 -17.46
N ARG A 250 -25.77 11.07 -18.48
CA ARG A 250 -25.66 12.53 -18.59
C ARG A 250 -26.38 13.25 -17.44
N ALA A 251 -27.52 12.72 -17.02
CA ALA A 251 -28.29 13.25 -15.90
C ALA A 251 -27.51 13.14 -14.58
N LEU A 252 -26.96 11.96 -14.26
CA LEU A 252 -26.16 11.78 -13.05
C LEU A 252 -24.94 12.71 -13.06
N LYS A 253 -24.22 12.76 -14.18
CA LYS A 253 -22.99 13.57 -14.34
C LYS A 253 -23.24 15.05 -14.05
N ASN A 254 -24.31 15.61 -14.60
CA ASN A 254 -24.58 17.05 -14.53
C ASN A 254 -25.26 17.47 -13.21
N ASN A 255 -25.83 16.53 -12.47
CA ASN A 255 -26.58 16.79 -11.23
C ASN A 255 -25.81 16.26 -10.00
N VAL A 256 -26.23 15.12 -9.45
CA VAL A 256 -25.73 14.56 -8.19
C VAL A 256 -24.22 14.34 -8.20
N TRP A 257 -23.64 13.85 -9.31
CA TRP A 257 -22.20 13.62 -9.39
C TRP A 257 -21.40 14.93 -9.31
N LEU A 258 -21.83 15.96 -10.02
CA LEU A 258 -21.21 17.28 -9.98
C LEU A 258 -21.30 17.91 -8.58
N ARG A 259 -22.45 17.77 -7.91
CA ARG A 259 -22.63 18.21 -6.52
C ARG A 259 -21.71 17.48 -5.56
N LEU A 260 -21.54 16.16 -5.72
CA LEU A 260 -20.61 15.37 -4.91
C LEU A 260 -19.15 15.78 -5.14
N GLU A 261 -18.76 16.02 -6.40
CA GLU A 261 -17.44 16.58 -6.71
C GLU A 261 -17.23 17.97 -6.09
N HIS A 262 -18.26 18.81 -6.05
CA HIS A 262 -18.20 20.12 -5.42
C HIS A 262 -18.03 20.00 -3.90
N TYR A 263 -18.85 19.16 -3.25
CA TYR A 263 -18.76 18.88 -1.82
C TYR A 263 -17.36 18.42 -1.39
N VAL A 264 -16.74 17.52 -2.17
CA VAL A 264 -15.36 17.06 -1.96
C VAL A 264 -14.36 18.22 -1.96
N ARG A 265 -14.50 19.17 -2.91
CA ARG A 265 -13.61 20.34 -3.00
C ARG A 265 -13.81 21.30 -1.82
N GLU A 266 -15.06 21.54 -1.43
CA GLU A 266 -15.39 22.35 -0.25
C GLU A 266 -14.80 21.74 1.02
N LEU A 267 -14.93 20.42 1.19
CA LEU A 267 -14.34 19.70 2.30
C LEU A 267 -12.81 19.84 2.30
N ALA A 268 -12.17 19.73 1.14
CA ALA A 268 -10.71 19.90 1.01
C ALA A 268 -10.23 21.32 1.31
N LEU A 269 -11.03 22.35 0.99
CA LEU A 269 -10.75 23.73 1.39
C LEU A 269 -10.90 23.94 2.91
N LYS A 270 -11.88 23.27 3.54
CA LYS A 270 -12.16 23.38 4.98
C LYS A 270 -11.15 22.60 5.85
N SER A 271 -10.84 21.35 5.51
CA SER A 271 -9.95 20.48 6.31
C SER A 271 -8.48 20.62 5.91
N GLY A 272 -8.20 20.99 4.67
CA GLY A 272 -6.87 21.19 4.11
C GLY A 272 -6.20 19.94 3.54
N SER A 273 -6.70 18.74 3.84
CA SER A 273 -6.20 17.45 3.31
C SER A 273 -7.36 16.47 3.20
N VAL A 274 -7.71 16.05 1.98
CA VAL A 274 -8.78 15.08 1.73
C VAL A 274 -8.29 14.02 0.75
N TYR A 275 -8.43 12.75 1.12
CA TYR A 275 -8.21 11.61 0.22
C TYR A 275 -9.55 11.10 -0.28
N VAL A 276 -9.61 10.78 -1.57
CA VAL A 276 -10.85 10.35 -2.19
C VAL A 276 -10.60 9.12 -3.05
N TYR A 277 -11.29 8.03 -2.71
CA TYR A 277 -11.38 6.85 -3.56
C TYR A 277 -12.68 6.92 -4.35
N THR A 278 -12.60 6.79 -5.66
CA THR A 278 -13.75 6.87 -6.56
C THR A 278 -13.72 5.70 -7.52
N GLY A 279 -14.85 5.04 -7.76
CA GLY A 279 -14.87 3.95 -8.72
C GLY A 279 -16.26 3.48 -9.12
N PRO A 280 -16.34 2.65 -10.17
CA PRO A 280 -17.58 2.02 -10.59
C PRO A 280 -17.95 0.80 -9.74
N MET A 281 -19.24 0.47 -9.71
CA MET A 281 -19.79 -0.73 -9.08
C MET A 281 -20.85 -1.42 -9.93
N PHE A 282 -20.88 -2.75 -9.81
CA PHE A 282 -21.81 -3.62 -10.50
C PHE A 282 -22.69 -4.36 -9.48
N MET A 283 -23.79 -3.71 -9.09
CA MET A 283 -24.66 -4.18 -8.02
C MET A 283 -25.54 -5.35 -8.51
N PRO A 284 -25.72 -6.41 -7.70
CA PRO A 284 -26.58 -7.52 -8.05
C PRO A 284 -28.05 -7.09 -7.99
N GLN A 285 -28.83 -7.53 -8.97
CA GLN A 285 -30.27 -7.33 -9.03
C GLN A 285 -30.99 -8.66 -8.81
N ARG A 286 -32.03 -8.64 -7.97
CA ARG A 286 -32.84 -9.82 -7.70
C ARG A 286 -33.78 -10.07 -8.88
N ILE A 287 -33.64 -11.21 -9.55
CA ILE A 287 -34.52 -11.62 -10.66
C ILE A 287 -35.72 -12.40 -10.12
N THR A 288 -35.49 -13.33 -9.18
CA THR A 288 -36.53 -14.12 -8.51
C THR A 288 -36.14 -14.31 -7.03
N PHE A 289 -37.02 -14.93 -6.22
CA PHE A 289 -36.84 -15.05 -4.76
C PHE A 289 -35.46 -15.59 -4.30
N ARG A 290 -34.79 -16.42 -5.10
CA ARG A 290 -33.46 -16.99 -4.78
C ARG A 290 -32.39 -16.77 -5.84
N ASN A 291 -32.70 -16.03 -6.92
CA ASN A 291 -31.75 -15.81 -8.01
C ASN A 291 -31.41 -14.34 -8.14
N TRP A 292 -30.11 -14.06 -8.06
CA TRP A 292 -29.52 -12.75 -8.26
C TRP A 292 -28.65 -12.78 -9.50
N ALA A 293 -28.62 -11.68 -10.25
CA ALA A 293 -27.70 -11.52 -11.36
C ALA A 293 -27.19 -10.10 -11.41
N ILE A 294 -25.96 -9.95 -11.87
CA ILE A 294 -25.40 -8.65 -12.22
C ILE A 294 -25.70 -8.44 -13.71
N ARG A 295 -26.50 -7.41 -14.01
CA ARG A 295 -26.85 -7.03 -15.37
C ARG A 295 -26.36 -5.62 -15.61
N HIS A 296 -25.54 -5.45 -16.63
CA HIS A 296 -25.01 -4.15 -17.01
C HIS A 296 -24.86 -4.07 -18.53
N HIS A 297 -24.84 -2.84 -19.05
CA HIS A 297 -24.64 -2.61 -20.47
C HIS A 297 -23.15 -2.65 -20.81
N VAL A 298 -22.82 -2.99 -22.05
CA VAL A 298 -21.48 -2.86 -22.63
C VAL A 298 -21.60 -2.05 -23.91
N MET A 299 -20.70 -1.09 -24.12
CA MET A 299 -20.78 -0.15 -25.23
C MET A 299 -19.55 -0.22 -26.13
N GLY A 300 -19.72 0.21 -27.38
CA GLY A 300 -18.65 0.27 -28.36
C GLY A 300 -18.18 -1.10 -28.86
N MET A 301 -17.30 -1.08 -29.87
CA MET A 301 -16.71 -2.31 -30.41
C MET A 301 -15.72 -2.92 -29.42
N ASN A 302 -15.15 -2.11 -28.54
CA ASN A 302 -14.30 -2.59 -27.47
C ASN A 302 -15.09 -3.11 -26.28
N THR A 303 -16.43 -3.18 -26.28
CA THR A 303 -17.21 -3.75 -25.16
C THR A 303 -16.87 -3.13 -23.80
N VAL A 304 -16.78 -1.79 -23.76
CA VAL A 304 -16.51 -1.03 -22.53
C VAL A 304 -17.70 -1.20 -21.58
N ALA A 305 -17.45 -1.61 -20.34
CA ALA A 305 -18.53 -1.86 -19.39
C ALA A 305 -19.15 -0.56 -18.89
N VAL A 306 -20.49 -0.52 -18.84
CA VAL A 306 -21.26 0.55 -18.23
C VAL A 306 -21.62 0.14 -16.80
N PRO A 307 -21.10 0.81 -15.76
CA PRO A 307 -21.41 0.49 -14.37
C PRO A 307 -22.87 0.70 -14.04
N THR A 308 -23.36 -0.03 -13.03
CA THR A 308 -24.71 0.18 -12.49
C THR A 308 -24.75 1.31 -11.48
N HIS A 309 -23.66 1.51 -10.73
CA HIS A 309 -23.51 2.47 -9.66
C HIS A 309 -22.08 3.01 -9.66
N PHE A 310 -21.86 4.10 -8.95
CA PHE A 310 -20.54 4.62 -8.60
C PHE A 310 -20.45 4.76 -7.10
N PHE A 311 -19.25 4.60 -6.56
CA PHE A 311 -18.96 4.94 -5.18
C PHE A 311 -17.96 6.08 -5.08
N LYS A 312 -18.01 6.76 -3.94
CA LYS A 312 -16.95 7.64 -3.48
C LYS A 312 -16.74 7.44 -1.98
N VAL A 313 -15.52 7.10 -1.58
CA VAL A 313 -15.10 7.07 -0.18
C VAL A 313 -14.20 8.27 0.05
N ILE A 314 -14.62 9.17 0.95
CA ILE A 314 -13.98 10.44 1.25
C ILE A 314 -13.37 10.36 2.63
N ILE A 315 -12.12 10.79 2.76
CA ILE A 315 -11.36 10.78 4.01
C ILE A 315 -10.84 12.17 4.24
N SER A 316 -11.31 12.82 5.28
CA SER A 316 -10.89 14.16 5.64
C SER A 316 -9.96 14.11 6.84
N GLU A 317 -8.74 14.61 6.66
CA GLU A 317 -7.80 14.82 7.75
C GLU A 317 -7.92 16.26 8.22
N HIS A 318 -8.35 16.45 9.47
CA HIS A 318 -8.42 17.78 10.07
C HIS A 318 -7.05 18.21 10.57
N LYS A 319 -6.57 19.38 10.13
CA LYS A 319 -5.26 19.92 10.53
C LYS A 319 -5.19 20.43 11.98
N GLN A 320 -6.32 20.58 12.67
CA GLN A 320 -6.40 21.44 13.87
C GLN A 320 -6.53 20.75 15.23
N ASN A 321 -6.58 19.42 15.32
CA ASN A 321 -6.46 18.70 16.59
C ASN A 321 -6.06 17.24 16.31
N ASP A 322 -5.64 16.52 17.34
CA ASP A 322 -5.37 15.06 17.33
C ASP A 322 -6.65 14.22 17.10
N ASP A 323 -7.66 14.83 16.44
CA ASP A 323 -8.95 14.26 16.11
C ASP A 323 -8.79 13.19 15.03
N LEU A 324 -9.66 12.19 15.14
CA LEU A 324 -9.68 11.06 14.22
C LEU A 324 -10.09 11.54 12.82
N PRO A 325 -9.52 10.94 11.76
CA PRO A 325 -9.92 11.29 10.40
C PRO A 325 -11.42 11.01 10.21
N PHE A 326 -12.09 11.89 9.49
CA PHE A 326 -13.50 11.73 9.19
C PHE A 326 -13.66 10.94 7.88
N VAL A 327 -14.56 9.95 7.86
CA VAL A 327 -14.78 9.09 6.69
C VAL A 327 -16.25 9.05 6.30
N GLU A 328 -16.54 9.30 5.02
CA GLU A 328 -17.87 9.16 4.43
C GLU A 328 -17.82 8.28 3.19
N GLY A 329 -18.80 7.38 3.06
CA GLY A 329 -19.04 6.60 1.86
C GLY A 329 -20.31 7.09 1.15
N TYR A 330 -20.24 7.23 -0.17
CA TYR A 330 -21.39 7.53 -1.03
C TYR A 330 -21.54 6.46 -2.10
N VAL A 331 -22.77 6.04 -2.37
CA VAL A 331 -23.11 5.16 -3.49
C VAL A 331 -24.27 5.77 -4.28
N VAL A 332 -24.02 6.03 -5.57
CA VAL A 332 -25.00 6.66 -6.46
C VAL A 332 -25.33 5.73 -7.64
N PRO A 333 -26.62 5.56 -8.00
CA PRO A 333 -26.99 4.76 -9.16
C PRO A 333 -26.63 5.48 -10.47
N ASN A 334 -26.07 4.76 -11.43
CA ASN A 334 -25.76 5.25 -12.78
C ASN A 334 -27.02 5.35 -13.65
N ALA A 335 -27.98 6.15 -13.19
CA ALA A 335 -29.27 6.35 -13.81
C ALA A 335 -29.68 7.82 -13.68
N GLU A 336 -30.85 8.17 -14.19
CA GLU A 336 -31.47 9.46 -13.88
C GLU A 336 -31.96 9.44 -12.43
N VAL A 337 -31.59 10.48 -11.68
CA VAL A 337 -32.00 10.70 -10.30
C VAL A 337 -32.50 12.13 -10.22
N ASP A 338 -33.53 12.36 -9.39
CA ASP A 338 -34.08 13.69 -9.18
C ASP A 338 -32.98 14.65 -8.72
N ALA A 339 -32.87 15.80 -9.40
CA ALA A 339 -31.80 16.77 -9.18
C ALA A 339 -31.84 17.38 -7.78
N GLU A 340 -33.04 17.46 -7.20
CA GLU A 340 -33.31 18.00 -5.86
C GLU A 340 -33.02 17.00 -4.73
N THR A 341 -32.69 15.75 -5.07
CA THR A 341 -32.34 14.75 -4.06
C THR A 341 -31.12 15.21 -3.26
N ASP A 342 -31.20 15.14 -1.93
CA ASP A 342 -30.09 15.51 -1.05
C ASP A 342 -28.92 14.51 -1.15
N LEU A 343 -27.68 14.98 -1.08
CA LEU A 343 -26.49 14.12 -1.11
C LEU A 343 -26.50 13.09 0.02
N ARG A 344 -27.10 13.44 1.16
CA ARG A 344 -27.20 12.56 2.33
C ARG A 344 -27.98 11.27 2.05
N SER A 345 -28.90 11.26 1.09
CA SER A 345 -29.64 10.04 0.75
C SER A 345 -28.78 8.98 0.07
N PHE A 346 -27.59 9.36 -0.41
CA PHE A 346 -26.63 8.45 -1.05
C PHE A 346 -25.52 8.00 -0.08
N LEU A 347 -25.57 8.38 1.19
CA LEU A 347 -24.64 7.89 2.20
C LEU A 347 -24.77 6.37 2.32
N ALA A 348 -23.62 5.71 2.36
CA ALA A 348 -23.51 4.26 2.47
C ALA A 348 -22.38 3.90 3.44
N ASP A 349 -22.52 2.75 4.10
CA ASP A 349 -21.45 2.21 4.93
C ASP A 349 -20.26 1.83 4.03
N VAL A 350 -19.06 2.25 4.43
CA VAL A 350 -17.82 1.91 3.71
C VAL A 350 -17.65 0.39 3.62
N ARG A 351 -18.11 -0.38 4.61
CA ARG A 351 -18.08 -1.85 4.60
C ARG A 351 -18.95 -2.45 3.49
N ASP A 352 -20.09 -1.83 3.20
CA ASP A 352 -20.93 -2.25 2.08
C ASP A 352 -20.24 -1.94 0.75
N ILE A 353 -19.59 -0.77 0.65
CA ILE A 353 -18.77 -0.43 -0.52
C ILE A 353 -17.63 -1.44 -0.69
N GLU A 354 -16.88 -1.77 0.38
CA GLU A 354 -15.83 -2.80 0.36
C GLU A 354 -16.38 -4.14 -0.16
N HIS A 355 -17.53 -4.57 0.36
CA HIS A 355 -18.16 -5.83 0.01
C HIS A 355 -18.55 -5.90 -1.47
N PHE A 356 -19.25 -4.88 -1.97
CA PHE A 356 -19.78 -4.89 -3.34
C PHE A 356 -18.76 -4.48 -4.40
N ALA A 357 -17.76 -3.67 -4.05
CA ALA A 357 -16.66 -3.32 -4.95
C ALA A 357 -15.55 -4.40 -4.96
N GLY A 358 -15.51 -5.28 -3.95
CA GLY A 358 -14.42 -6.25 -3.78
C GLY A 358 -13.10 -5.57 -3.40
N LEU A 359 -13.18 -4.42 -2.74
CA LEU A 359 -12.03 -3.60 -2.35
C LEU A 359 -11.89 -3.56 -0.84
N LYS A 360 -10.72 -3.13 -0.37
CA LYS A 360 -10.50 -2.81 1.03
C LYS A 360 -9.96 -1.41 1.13
N PHE A 361 -10.63 -0.59 1.93
CA PHE A 361 -10.17 0.74 2.28
C PHE A 361 -9.60 0.66 3.70
N PHE A 362 -8.49 1.33 3.97
CA PHE A 362 -7.87 1.39 5.31
C PHE A 362 -7.42 0.05 5.92
N ASP A 363 -6.47 -0.65 5.31
CA ASP A 363 -5.88 -1.84 5.97
C ASP A 363 -4.89 -1.42 7.09
N GLY A 364 -4.99 -2.04 8.27
CA GLY A 364 -4.08 -1.81 9.41
C GLY A 364 -4.62 -0.98 10.58
N ASP A 365 -3.73 -0.42 11.40
CA ASP A 365 -4.08 0.25 12.67
C ASP A 365 -4.92 1.53 12.51
N GLN A 366 -4.98 2.10 11.30
CA GLN A 366 -5.85 3.23 11.00
C GLN A 366 -7.35 2.87 11.08
N ARG A 367 -7.75 1.63 10.77
CA ARG A 367 -9.15 1.19 10.88
C ARG A 367 -9.65 1.18 12.33
N LYS A 368 -8.77 0.88 13.29
CA LYS A 368 -9.08 0.90 14.74
C LYS A 368 -9.24 2.32 15.28
N ARG A 369 -8.63 3.29 14.61
CA ARG A 369 -8.72 4.72 14.95
C ARG A 369 -9.95 5.38 14.32
N LEU A 370 -10.67 4.70 13.43
CA LEU A 370 -11.79 5.26 12.66
C LEU A 370 -13.16 4.78 13.16
N ASP A 371 -13.26 4.36 14.43
CA ASP A 371 -14.46 3.72 14.94
C ASP A 371 -15.68 4.64 14.75
N PHE A 372 -16.62 4.13 13.95
CA PHE A 372 -17.68 4.87 13.29
C PHE A 372 -18.55 5.60 14.32
N THR A 373 -18.51 6.93 14.31
CA THR A 373 -19.54 7.77 14.93
C THR A 373 -20.81 7.72 14.07
N SER A 374 -21.52 6.59 14.14
CA SER A 374 -22.96 6.63 13.92
C SER A 374 -23.59 7.42 15.08
N SER A 375 -24.42 8.40 14.72
CA SER A 375 -25.22 9.27 15.58
C SER A 375 -24.46 10.23 16.49
N ASP A 376 -24.12 11.41 15.99
CA ASP A 376 -24.50 12.61 16.74
C ASP A 376 -25.05 13.69 15.82
N SER A 377 -26.36 13.88 15.97
CA SER A 377 -27.17 14.87 15.31
C SER A 377 -26.95 16.24 15.97
N SER A 378 -25.84 16.91 15.66
CA SER A 378 -25.65 18.33 16.00
C SER A 378 -24.39 18.91 15.37
N LEU A 379 -24.38 19.06 14.05
CA LEU A 379 -23.58 20.10 13.43
C LEU A 379 -24.48 20.85 12.45
N ASP A 380 -25.03 21.95 12.96
CA ASP A 380 -25.70 22.99 12.21
C ASP A 380 -24.79 23.44 11.05
N ILE A 381 -25.11 22.98 9.85
CA ILE A 381 -24.67 23.63 8.63
C ILE A 381 -25.82 24.56 8.26
N GLU A 382 -25.74 25.78 8.79
CA GLU A 382 -26.56 26.89 8.34
C GLU A 382 -26.34 27.11 6.82
N TYR A 383 -27.46 27.05 6.10
CA TYR A 383 -27.76 27.66 4.81
C TYR A 383 -26.72 27.57 3.68
N VAL A 384 -27.00 26.67 2.72
CA VAL A 384 -26.77 26.97 1.30
C VAL A 384 -28.07 26.65 0.56
N ASN A 385 -28.83 27.71 0.28
CA ASN A 385 -29.89 27.73 -0.73
C ASN A 385 -29.29 27.73 -2.13
#